data_AF-A0A918ES39-F1
#
_entry.id   AF-A0A918ES39-F1
#
_cell.length_a   1.000
_cell.length_b   1.000
_cell.length_c   1.000
_cell.angle_alpha   90.00
_cell.angle_beta   90.00
_cell.angle_gamma   90.00
#
_symmetry.space_group_name_H-M   'P 1'
#
loop_
_entity.id
_entity.type
_entity.pdbx_description
1 polymer ?
#
loop_
_entity_poly.entity_id
_entity_poly.type
_entity_poly.pdbx_seq_one_letter_code
_entity_poly.pdbx_strand_id
1 'polypeptide(L)'
;MNAHGNHRPDTSADHRAVERLVPSWLRETERHDPGAAREARGGWERGRLSADAAQDLATWVTARVTDTGFNEDEGPHVDGPLRITPADKDAVHRWLAAQGHRV
;
A
#
# COMPACT_ATOMS: atom_id res chain seq x y z
N MET A 1 28.15 -18.84 -1.38
CA MET A 1 27.54 -17.71 -0.64
C MET A 1 27.59 -16.54 -1.61
N ASN A 2 26.53 -16.15 -2.31
CA ASN A 2 25.27 -15.60 -1.78
C ASN A 2 24.11 -15.91 -2.74
N ALA A 3 23.05 -16.51 -2.22
CA ALA A 3 21.77 -16.61 -2.90
C ALA A 3 21.06 -15.25 -2.75
N HIS A 4 21.08 -14.42 -3.81
CA HIS A 4 20.11 -13.34 -3.91
C HIS A 4 18.79 -14.02 -4.23
N GLY A 5 17.97 -14.19 -3.19
CA GLY A 5 16.70 -14.89 -3.25
C GLY A 5 15.87 -14.41 -4.42
N ASN A 6 15.56 -15.35 -5.30
CA ASN A 6 14.63 -15.19 -6.39
C ASN A 6 13.24 -14.97 -5.76
N HIS A 7 12.90 -13.72 -5.40
CA HIS A 7 11.57 -13.34 -4.90
C HIS A 7 10.59 -13.48 -6.06
N ARG A 8 10.19 -14.73 -6.36
CA ARG A 8 9.04 -14.97 -7.23
C ARG A 8 7.90 -14.16 -6.62
N PRO A 9 7.16 -13.37 -7.41
CA PRO A 9 6.00 -12.64 -6.92
C PRO A 9 5.06 -13.69 -6.32
N ASP A 10 5.01 -13.74 -4.99
CA ASP A 10 4.03 -14.56 -4.31
C ASP A 10 2.74 -13.74 -4.33
N THR A 11 1.99 -13.91 -5.41
CA THR A 11 0.77 -13.15 -5.70
C THR A 11 -0.21 -13.24 -4.53
N SER A 12 -0.15 -14.30 -3.72
CA SER A 12 -0.98 -14.48 -2.52
C SER A 12 -0.52 -13.58 -1.37
N ALA A 13 0.78 -13.49 -1.11
CA ALA A 13 1.32 -12.56 -0.11
C ALA A 13 1.10 -11.10 -0.51
N ASP A 14 1.31 -10.79 -1.79
CA ASP A 14 1.07 -9.44 -2.33
C ASP A 14 -0.41 -9.06 -2.22
N HIS A 15 -1.31 -9.99 -2.55
CA HIS A 15 -2.76 -9.76 -2.42
C HIS A 15 -3.18 -9.53 -0.96
N ARG A 16 -2.65 -10.31 -0.01
CA ARG A 16 -2.93 -10.11 1.43
C ARG A 16 -2.48 -8.73 1.94
N ALA A 17 -1.32 -8.25 1.47
CA ALA A 17 -0.85 -6.92 1.82
C ALA A 17 -1.83 -5.85 1.31
N VAL A 18 -2.26 -5.96 0.05
CA VAL A 18 -3.22 -5.02 -0.56
C VAL A 18 -4.59 -5.08 0.14
N GLU A 19 -5.14 -6.27 0.39
CA GLU A 19 -6.42 -6.47 1.09
C GLU A 19 -6.42 -5.83 2.49
N ARG A 20 -5.28 -5.80 3.16
CA ARG A 20 -5.11 -5.16 4.47
C ARG A 20 -4.96 -3.64 4.37
N LEU A 21 -4.25 -3.17 3.34
CA LEU A 21 -3.85 -1.76 3.21
C LEU A 21 -4.93 -0.90 2.56
N VAL A 22 -5.57 -1.37 1.49
CA VAL A 22 -6.55 -0.59 0.73
C VAL A 22 -7.72 -0.11 1.62
N PRO A 23 -8.33 -0.93 2.50
CA PRO A 23 -9.39 -0.45 3.39
C PRO A 23 -8.91 0.63 4.37
N SER A 24 -7.66 0.53 4.83
CA SER A 24 -7.06 1.50 5.75
C SER A 24 -6.81 2.83 5.05
N TRP A 25 -6.24 2.78 3.84
CA TRP A 25 -6.08 3.94 2.97
C TRP A 25 -7.43 4.58 2.64
N LEU A 26 -8.44 3.80 2.23
CA LEU A 26 -9.78 4.33 1.91
C LEU A 26 -10.44 5.05 3.09
N ARG A 27 -10.30 4.53 4.31
CA ARG A 27 -10.82 5.21 5.52
C ARG A 27 -10.12 6.53 5.81
N GLU A 28 -8.83 6.63 5.49
CA GLU A 28 -8.07 7.87 5.66
C GLU A 28 -8.43 8.86 4.55
N THR A 29 -8.44 8.42 3.30
CA THR A 29 -8.87 9.21 2.15
C THR A 29 -10.29 9.72 2.36
N GLU A 30 -11.22 8.92 2.90
CA GLU A 30 -12.60 9.38 3.19
C GLU A 30 -12.66 10.56 4.15
N ARG A 31 -11.69 10.71 5.07
CA ARG A 31 -11.61 11.86 5.99
C ARG A 31 -11.09 13.12 5.30
N HIS A 32 -10.30 12.98 4.24
CA HIS A 32 -9.68 14.10 3.52
C HIS A 32 -10.46 14.49 2.26
N ASP A 33 -10.83 13.49 1.46
CA ASP A 33 -11.60 13.58 0.23
C ASP A 33 -12.56 12.37 0.10
N PRO A 34 -13.83 12.55 0.55
CA PRO A 34 -14.86 11.53 0.41
C PRO A 34 -15.17 11.13 -1.04
N GLY A 35 -14.96 12.04 -2.00
CA GLY A 35 -15.21 11.79 -3.42
C GLY A 35 -14.17 10.84 -4.00
N ALA A 36 -12.89 11.13 -3.76
CA ALA A 36 -11.78 10.27 -4.14
C ALA A 36 -11.89 8.88 -3.49
N ALA A 37 -12.25 8.82 -2.21
CA ALA A 37 -12.46 7.55 -1.50
C ALA A 37 -13.58 6.70 -2.13
N ARG A 38 -14.68 7.33 -2.56
CA ARG A 38 -15.80 6.62 -3.20
C ARG A 38 -15.42 6.05 -4.55
N GLU A 39 -14.74 6.83 -5.40
CA GLU A 39 -14.27 6.38 -6.71
C GLU A 39 -13.26 5.25 -6.58
N ALA A 40 -12.28 5.41 -5.68
CA ALA A 40 -11.28 4.39 -5.38
C ALA A 40 -11.92 3.11 -4.84
N ARG A 41 -12.93 3.22 -3.95
CA ARG A 41 -13.67 2.07 -3.44
C ARG A 41 -14.42 1.33 -4.53
N GLY A 42 -15.08 2.06 -5.44
CA GLY A 42 -15.76 1.45 -6.58
C GLY A 42 -14.78 0.71 -7.51
N GLY A 43 -13.56 1.22 -7.68
CA GLY A 43 -12.48 0.52 -8.39
C GLY A 43 -12.03 -0.75 -7.66
N TRP A 44 -11.75 -0.63 -6.36
CA TRP A 44 -11.33 -1.75 -5.52
C TRP A 44 -12.35 -2.90 -5.52
N GLU A 45 -13.64 -2.60 -5.42
CA GLU A 45 -14.71 -3.62 -5.48
C GLU A 45 -14.79 -4.34 -6.83
N ARG A 46 -14.31 -3.71 -7.91
CA ARG A 46 -14.17 -4.32 -9.25
C ARG A 46 -12.81 -5.02 -9.45
N GLY A 47 -11.96 -5.05 -8.42
CA GLY A 47 -10.62 -5.65 -8.45
C GLY A 47 -9.56 -4.81 -9.17
N ARG A 48 -9.83 -3.54 -9.48
CA ARG A 48 -8.89 -2.66 -10.20
C ARG A 48 -9.04 -1.19 -9.80
N LEU A 49 -7.93 -0.55 -9.41
CA LEU A 49 -7.93 0.89 -9.15
C LEU A 49 -7.85 1.72 -10.44
N SER A 50 -8.35 2.95 -10.40
CA SER A 50 -8.03 3.94 -11.44
C SER A 50 -6.55 4.34 -11.35
N ALA A 51 -6.01 4.96 -12.40
CA ALA A 51 -4.62 5.41 -12.39
C ALA A 51 -4.35 6.44 -11.26
N ASP A 52 -5.29 7.36 -11.01
CA ASP A 52 -5.17 8.33 -9.93
C ASP A 52 -5.19 7.64 -8.55
N ALA A 53 -6.15 6.74 -8.34
CA ALA A 53 -6.24 5.96 -7.09
C ALA A 53 -5.00 5.08 -6.86
N ALA A 54 -4.41 4.53 -7.93
CA ALA A 54 -3.16 3.77 -7.87
C ALA A 54 -1.98 4.65 -7.42
N GLN A 55 -1.86 5.86 -7.98
CA GLN A 55 -0.82 6.81 -7.63
C GLN A 55 -0.97 7.30 -6.17
N ASP A 56 -2.20 7.58 -5.75
CA ASP A 56 -2.50 8.00 -4.38
C ASP A 56 -2.17 6.90 -3.37
N LEU A 57 -2.53 5.66 -3.67
CA LEU A 57 -2.19 4.50 -2.83
C LEU A 57 -0.66 4.32 -2.73
N ALA A 58 0.07 4.42 -3.85
CA ALA A 58 1.53 4.32 -3.87
C ALA A 58 2.20 5.45 -3.06
N THR A 59 1.68 6.66 -3.16
CA THR A 59 2.13 7.82 -2.39
C THR A 59 1.87 7.62 -0.90
N TRP A 60 0.67 7.18 -0.55
CA TRP A 60 0.25 6.91 0.82
C TRP A 60 1.12 5.85 1.52
N VAL A 61 1.35 4.71 0.85
CA VAL A 61 2.17 3.64 1.41
C VAL A 61 3.64 4.06 1.55
N THR A 62 4.15 4.87 0.62
CA THR A 62 5.52 5.43 0.69
C THR A 62 5.68 6.40 1.85
N ALA A 63 4.70 7.27 2.07
CA ALA A 63 4.67 8.19 3.20
C ALA A 63 4.65 7.42 4.54
N ARG A 64 3.80 6.40 4.67
CA ARG A 64 3.71 5.60 5.91
C ARG A 64 4.95 4.76 6.19
N VAL A 65 5.60 4.17 5.17
CA VAL A 65 6.86 3.41 5.39
C VAL A 65 7.95 4.32 5.96
N THR A 66 7.97 5.59 5.57
CA THR A 66 8.92 6.57 6.11
C THR A 66 8.58 6.96 7.55
N ASP A 67 7.29 7.08 7.85
CA ASP A 67 6.76 7.34 9.20
C ASP A 67 7.01 6.17 10.18
N THR A 68 7.01 4.93 9.69
CA THR A 68 7.22 3.71 10.52
C THR A 68 8.66 3.19 10.53
N GLY A 69 9.48 3.50 9.52
CA GLY A 69 10.83 2.96 9.34
C GLY A 69 11.93 3.70 10.10
N PHE A 70 11.68 4.91 10.60
CA PHE A 70 12.67 5.69 11.33
C PHE A 70 12.64 5.47 12.86
N ASN A 71 11.60 4.82 13.40
CA ASN A 71 11.42 4.64 14.85
C ASN A 71 11.86 3.26 15.39
N GLU A 72 12.62 2.46 14.63
CA GLU A 72 13.19 1.22 15.20
C GLU A 72 14.42 1.49 16.10
N ASP A 73 15.05 2.68 16.02
CA ASP A 73 16.25 2.99 16.82
C ASP A 73 16.08 4.16 17.82
N GLU A 74 15.18 5.15 17.61
CA GLU A 74 15.02 6.27 18.56
C GLU A 74 13.67 7.01 18.40
N GLY A 75 12.64 6.71 19.20
CA GLY A 75 11.44 7.56 19.28
C GLY A 75 10.11 6.83 19.58
N PRO A 76 9.12 7.52 20.19
CA PRO A 76 7.92 6.88 20.72
C PRO A 76 7.07 6.26 19.60
N HIS A 77 6.57 5.05 19.88
CA HIS A 77 5.64 4.31 19.05
C HIS A 77 4.49 5.22 18.58
N VAL A 78 4.43 5.52 17.28
CA VAL A 78 3.22 6.11 16.70
C VAL A 78 2.22 4.98 16.57
N ASP A 79 1.22 4.97 17.46
CA ASP A 79 -0.01 4.16 17.38
C ASP A 79 -0.83 4.58 16.15
N GLY A 80 -0.26 4.41 14.96
CA GLY A 80 -1.04 4.26 13.75
C GLY A 80 -1.64 2.85 13.77
N PRO A 81 -2.94 2.67 13.47
CA PRO A 81 -3.61 1.36 13.58
C PRO A 81 -3.04 0.27 12.65
N LEU A 82 -2.08 0.61 11.78
CA LEU A 82 -1.46 -0.32 10.86
C LEU A 82 0.05 -0.04 10.69
N ARG A 83 0.88 -0.98 11.14
CA ARG A 83 2.31 -0.99 10.80
C ARG A 83 2.48 -1.36 9.34
N ILE A 84 2.98 -0.43 8.53
CA ILE A 84 3.32 -0.66 7.13
C ILE A 84 4.82 -0.87 7.03
N THR A 85 5.23 -1.99 6.44
CA THR A 85 6.65 -2.33 6.25
C THR A 85 7.11 -2.00 4.82
N PRO A 86 8.43 -1.90 4.57
CA PRO A 86 8.94 -1.79 3.21
C PRO A 86 8.47 -2.92 2.28
N ALA A 87 8.31 -4.14 2.81
CA ALA A 87 7.80 -5.28 2.06
C ALA A 87 6.33 -5.09 1.63
N ASP A 88 5.51 -4.45 2.46
CA ASP A 88 4.13 -4.11 2.14
C ASP A 88 4.04 -3.07 1.00
N LYS A 89 4.91 -2.05 1.02
CA LYS A 89 5.04 -1.09 -0.08
C LYS A 89 5.39 -1.81 -1.38
N ASP A 90 6.42 -2.66 -1.35
CA ASP A 90 6.86 -3.35 -2.56
C ASP A 90 5.78 -4.30 -3.10
N ALA A 91 5.00 -4.94 -2.20
CA ALA A 91 3.83 -5.73 -2.57
C ALA A 91 2.74 -4.91 -3.27
N VAL A 92 2.40 -3.73 -2.74
CA VAL A 92 1.46 -2.80 -3.38
C VAL A 92 1.96 -2.37 -4.76
N HIS A 93 3.23 -1.99 -4.88
CA HIS A 93 3.81 -1.55 -6.15
C HIS A 93 3.78 -2.69 -7.19
N ARG A 94 4.09 -3.93 -6.79
CA ARG A 94 3.98 -5.11 -7.67
C ARG A 94 2.54 -5.37 -8.11
N TRP A 95 1.57 -5.27 -7.19
CA TRP A 95 0.16 -5.45 -7.51
C TRP A 95 -0.36 -4.38 -8.48
N LEU A 96 0.03 -3.12 -8.29
CA LEU A 96 -0.28 -2.01 -9.20
C LEU A 96 0.36 -2.21 -10.57
N ALA A 97 1.62 -2.64 -10.61
CA ALA A 97 2.32 -2.97 -11.86
C ALA A 97 1.65 -4.12 -12.62
N ALA A 98 1.16 -5.14 -11.91
CA ALA A 98 0.41 -6.26 -12.52
C ALA A 98 -0.90 -5.81 -13.17
N GLN A 99 -1.46 -4.67 -12.75
CA GLN A 99 -2.63 -4.04 -13.36
C GLN A 99 -2.29 -3.06 -14.48
N GLY A 100 -1.00 -2.81 -14.74
CA GLY A 100 -0.51 -1.90 -15.75
C GLY A 100 -0.28 -0.46 -15.25
N HIS A 101 -0.29 -0.22 -13.94
CA HIS A 101 0.04 1.09 -13.38
C HIS A 101 1.55 1.24 -13.18
N ARG A 102 2.10 2.38 -13.62
CA ARG A 102 3.50 2.73 -13.40
C ARG A 102 3.56 3.77 -12.29
N VAL A 103 3.86 3.30 -11.08
CA VAL A 103 3.99 4.10 -9.85
C VAL A 103 5.43 4.17 -9.38
#